data_AF-A0A2T8KRB5-F1
#
_entry.id   AF-A0A2T8KRB5-F1
#
_cell.length_a   1.000
_cell.length_b   1.000
_cell.length_c   1.000
_cell.angle_alpha   90.00
_cell.angle_beta   90.00
_cell.angle_gamma   90.00
#
_symmetry.space_group_name_H-M   'P 1'
#
loop_
_entity.id
_entity.type
_entity.pdbx_description
1 polymer ?
#
loop_
_entity_poly.entity_id
_entity_poly.type
_entity_poly.pdbx_seq_one_letter_code
_entity_poly.pdbx_strand_id
1 'polypeptide(L)'
;MFELWCLHIPVEDRTSFEGLVELVETTVKSESSRASDRPVYLVGESVGACVALAVAVRNPDIDLVLILVNPGTSFHKSQLQTLSAFLDFVPEPFHLTTPQLLTFLTGNFMKITSTVVGRGFSPEEDNTLSEITSSLLASLTFLVDILTKESIMWKLKILKTAASFVNSRLHAVKAQTLVLASGNDELLPSSQEAEKLRGAIEKCRTRLFRDNGHKILLEAEFDLATTIKGAGYYRRSRKTDFVSDYLPPTHDELQQAINRDRILNFITDPVLLSTLPDGKIVRGLAGLPREGPAVLVGYHMLLGLELGPMVTGVLSSTGVHIRGLAHPFMFDKNSEQIMPDSAHFDHHRIMGAVPVTAANFYKLLADKEFVLLYPGGAREALHRKGEEYKLFWPDQPEFVRMASRFGATIIPFGVVGEDDICDLLLDYNDLQKLPFYDMLDKVLTRDGLKLRTDSMGELQDQGMHPVVVAPKVPGRFYIVFGKPIETRGREKELRDRDEAQRLYLQVKSEVESCINYLKEKREKDPYRSILHRLLYQAVHGPNTEIPTFEP
;
A
#
# COMPACT_ATOMS: atom_id res chain seq x y z
N MET A 1 -1.58 -1.09 -17.78
CA MET A 1 -0.49 -1.48 -16.85
C MET A 1 0.35 -2.61 -17.43
N PHE A 2 -0.27 -3.70 -17.90
CA PHE A 2 0.40 -4.87 -18.49
C PHE A 2 -0.19 -5.22 -19.86
N GLU A 3 0.59 -5.90 -20.70
CA GLU A 3 0.11 -6.65 -21.87
C GLU A 3 -0.21 -8.08 -21.39
N LEU A 4 -1.48 -8.41 -21.22
CA LEU A 4 -1.91 -9.65 -20.56
C LEU A 4 -2.02 -10.80 -21.55
N TRP A 5 -1.29 -11.89 -21.30
CA TRP A 5 -1.39 -13.13 -22.06
C TRP A 5 -1.86 -14.25 -21.12
N CYS A 6 -3.04 -14.81 -21.42
CA CYS A 6 -3.63 -15.88 -20.62
C CYS A 6 -3.29 -17.23 -21.25
N LEU A 7 -2.56 -18.08 -20.50
CA LEU A 7 -2.30 -19.45 -20.90
C LEU A 7 -3.44 -20.35 -20.42
N HIS A 8 -4.13 -20.97 -21.36
CA HIS A 8 -5.21 -21.92 -21.09
C HIS A 8 -4.73 -23.35 -21.33
N ILE A 9 -4.91 -24.21 -20.33
CA ILE A 9 -4.66 -25.65 -20.44
C ILE A 9 -6.04 -26.33 -20.60
N PRO A 10 -6.37 -26.86 -21.79
CA PRO A 10 -7.63 -27.58 -22.00
C PRO A 10 -7.84 -28.71 -21.00
N VAL A 11 -9.08 -29.04 -20.67
CA VAL A 11 -9.36 -30.10 -19.66
C VAL A 11 -8.83 -31.47 -20.09
N GLU A 12 -8.86 -31.77 -21.39
CA GLU A 12 -8.32 -33.01 -21.95
C GLU A 12 -6.82 -33.00 -22.21
N ASP A 13 -6.15 -31.89 -21.91
CA ASP A 13 -4.70 -31.80 -22.05
C ASP A 13 -4.02 -32.74 -21.04
N ARG A 14 -3.11 -33.58 -21.55
CA ARG A 14 -2.30 -34.54 -20.79
C ARG A 14 -0.80 -34.25 -20.90
N THR A 15 -0.43 -33.01 -21.20
CA THR A 15 0.96 -32.55 -21.22
C THR A 15 1.57 -32.72 -19.83
N SER A 16 2.78 -33.27 -19.77
CA SER A 16 3.48 -33.44 -18.49
C SER A 16 3.84 -32.09 -17.87
N PHE A 17 4.19 -32.10 -16.58
CA PHE A 17 4.68 -30.90 -15.92
C PHE A 17 5.88 -30.28 -16.65
N GLU A 18 6.83 -31.10 -17.10
CA GLU A 18 8.00 -30.67 -17.86
C GLU A 18 7.61 -30.02 -19.19
N GLY A 19 6.65 -30.61 -19.91
CA GLY A 19 6.15 -30.05 -21.17
C GLY A 19 5.46 -28.70 -20.96
N LEU A 20 4.67 -28.56 -19.88
CA LEU A 20 4.06 -27.26 -19.51
C LEU A 20 5.14 -26.21 -19.22
N VAL A 21 6.19 -26.57 -18.47
CA VAL A 21 7.33 -25.67 -18.19
C VAL A 21 8.03 -25.26 -19.48
N GLU A 22 8.26 -26.17 -20.42
CA GLU A 22 8.89 -25.88 -21.70
C GLU A 22 8.07 -24.93 -22.58
N LEU A 23 6.74 -25.07 -22.60
CA LEU A 23 5.84 -24.18 -23.33
C LEU A 23 5.89 -22.75 -22.79
N VAL A 24 5.81 -22.60 -21.46
CA VAL A 24 5.90 -21.28 -20.81
C VAL A 24 7.30 -20.70 -20.98
N GLU A 25 8.36 -21.50 -20.80
CA GLU A 25 9.74 -21.09 -20.99
C GLU A 25 10.01 -20.58 -22.41
N THR A 26 9.50 -21.26 -23.43
CA THR A 26 9.63 -20.85 -24.83
C THR A 26 9.02 -19.47 -25.06
N THR A 27 7.82 -19.26 -24.51
CA THR A 27 7.12 -17.97 -24.58
C THR A 27 7.91 -16.87 -23.87
N VAL A 28 8.40 -17.14 -22.66
CA VAL A 28 9.21 -16.20 -21.88
C VAL A 28 10.51 -15.83 -22.59
N LYS A 29 11.21 -16.80 -23.18
CA LYS A 29 12.44 -16.55 -23.96
C LYS A 29 12.16 -15.70 -25.18
N SER A 30 11.07 -15.97 -25.89
CA SER A 30 10.64 -15.17 -27.04
C SER A 30 10.40 -13.73 -26.63
N GLU A 31 9.58 -13.48 -25.60
CA GLU A 31 9.26 -12.14 -25.15
C GLU A 31 10.47 -11.39 -24.57
N SER A 32 11.32 -12.08 -23.80
CA SER A 32 12.56 -11.49 -23.27
C SER A 32 13.53 -11.10 -24.39
N SER A 33 13.53 -11.82 -25.52
CA SER A 33 14.36 -11.48 -26.68
C SER A 33 13.79 -10.27 -27.45
N ARG A 34 12.46 -10.16 -27.53
CA ARG A 34 11.75 -9.07 -28.19
C ARG A 34 11.88 -7.75 -27.43
N ALA A 35 11.88 -7.79 -26.11
CA ALA A 35 11.94 -6.61 -25.26
C ALA A 35 12.87 -6.82 -24.04
N SER A 36 14.18 -6.75 -24.28
CA SER A 36 15.21 -7.07 -23.28
C SER A 36 15.36 -6.05 -22.12
N ASP A 37 14.70 -4.90 -22.26
CA ASP A 37 14.74 -3.77 -21.33
C ASP A 37 13.58 -3.78 -20.32
N ARG A 38 12.51 -4.54 -20.58
CA ARG A 38 11.36 -4.69 -19.70
C ARG A 38 11.37 -6.04 -18.96
N PRO A 39 10.86 -6.09 -17.73
CA PRO A 39 10.61 -7.35 -17.05
C PRO A 39 9.44 -8.13 -17.67
N VAL A 40 9.47 -9.46 -17.51
CA VAL A 40 8.33 -10.34 -17.79
C VAL A 40 7.69 -10.76 -16.48
N TYR A 41 6.38 -10.53 -16.35
CA TYR A 41 5.61 -10.92 -15.17
C TYR A 41 4.97 -12.29 -15.39
N LEU A 42 5.24 -13.23 -14.49
CA LEU A 42 4.58 -14.54 -14.47
C LEU A 42 3.63 -14.60 -13.28
N VAL A 43 2.33 -14.58 -13.57
CA VAL A 43 1.28 -14.79 -12.59
C VAL A 43 0.86 -16.25 -12.64
N GLY A 44 0.94 -16.94 -11.51
CA GLY A 44 0.56 -18.34 -11.41
C GLY A 44 -0.26 -18.60 -10.17
N GLU A 45 -1.45 -19.20 -10.33
CA GLU A 45 -2.28 -19.68 -9.23
C GLU A 45 -2.11 -21.19 -9.04
N SER A 46 -1.97 -21.66 -7.79
CA SER A 46 -1.92 -23.10 -7.47
C SER A 46 -0.80 -23.83 -8.24
N VAL A 47 -1.14 -24.78 -9.11
CA VAL A 47 -0.16 -25.47 -9.97
C VAL A 47 0.58 -24.52 -10.92
N GLY A 48 -0.07 -23.45 -11.37
CA GLY A 48 0.55 -22.43 -12.21
C GLY A 48 1.69 -21.70 -11.50
N ALA A 49 1.60 -21.53 -10.18
CA ALA A 49 2.68 -20.98 -9.37
C ALA A 49 3.92 -21.89 -9.40
N CYS A 50 3.72 -23.22 -9.37
CA CYS A 50 4.82 -24.18 -9.48
C CYS A 50 5.47 -24.12 -10.87
N VAL A 51 4.67 -23.99 -11.95
CA VAL A 51 5.19 -23.81 -13.31
C VAL A 51 6.01 -22.52 -13.40
N ALA A 52 5.49 -21.40 -12.90
CA ALA A 52 6.20 -20.11 -12.88
C ALA A 52 7.53 -20.19 -12.13
N LEU A 53 7.56 -20.84 -10.96
CA LEU A 53 8.78 -21.08 -10.19
C LEU A 53 9.79 -21.95 -10.98
N ALA A 54 9.34 -23.02 -11.62
CA ALA A 54 10.22 -23.88 -12.40
C ALA A 54 10.82 -23.17 -13.63
N VAL A 55 10.02 -22.35 -14.32
CA VAL A 55 10.51 -21.50 -15.42
C VAL A 55 11.58 -20.53 -14.91
N ALA A 56 11.35 -19.89 -13.76
CA ALA A 56 12.32 -18.96 -13.18
C ALA A 56 13.63 -19.63 -12.77
N VAL A 57 13.58 -20.85 -12.21
CA VAL A 57 14.77 -21.64 -11.88
C VAL A 57 15.58 -21.99 -13.13
N ARG A 58 14.91 -22.32 -14.25
CA ARG A 58 15.57 -22.66 -15.51
C ARG A 58 16.17 -21.44 -16.23
N ASN A 59 15.74 -20.23 -15.86
CA ASN A 59 16.06 -18.98 -16.55
C ASN A 59 16.53 -17.88 -15.59
N PRO A 60 17.63 -18.08 -14.84
CA PRO A 60 18.07 -17.15 -13.81
C PRO A 60 18.51 -15.78 -14.35
N ASP A 61 18.89 -15.70 -15.62
CA ASP A 61 19.37 -14.47 -16.27
C ASP A 61 18.26 -13.63 -16.91
N ILE A 62 17.04 -14.19 -17.04
CA ILE A 62 15.89 -13.47 -17.55
C ILE A 62 15.29 -12.63 -16.42
N ASP A 63 14.97 -11.37 -16.73
CA ASP A 63 14.39 -10.44 -15.77
C ASP A 63 12.90 -10.77 -15.49
N LEU A 64 12.68 -11.72 -14.59
CA LEU A 64 11.36 -12.20 -14.20
C LEU A 64 10.86 -11.56 -12.89
N VAL A 65 9.57 -11.26 -12.87
CA VAL A 65 8.81 -10.95 -11.65
C VAL A 65 7.72 -12.01 -11.48
N LEU A 66 7.77 -12.75 -10.37
CA LEU A 66 6.82 -13.82 -10.07
C LEU A 66 5.72 -13.31 -9.15
N ILE A 67 4.47 -13.52 -9.55
CA ILE A 67 3.30 -13.31 -8.70
C ILE A 67 2.65 -14.67 -8.47
N LEU A 68 2.86 -15.22 -7.27
CA LEU A 68 2.49 -16.58 -6.92
C LEU A 68 1.26 -16.55 -6.03
N VAL A 69 0.13 -17.04 -6.53
CA VAL A 69 -1.16 -17.01 -5.84
C VAL A 69 -1.48 -18.39 -5.32
N ASN A 70 -1.70 -18.52 -4.01
CA ASN A 70 -1.98 -19.79 -3.32
C ASN A 70 -1.13 -20.95 -3.85
N PRO A 71 0.21 -20.89 -3.73
CA PRO A 71 1.09 -21.75 -4.50
C PRO A 71 0.93 -23.23 -4.15
N GLY A 72 0.86 -24.07 -5.18
CA GLY A 72 0.72 -25.52 -5.07
C GLY A 72 1.91 -26.27 -4.45
N THR A 73 2.96 -25.57 -4.06
CA THR A 73 4.19 -26.13 -3.50
C THR A 73 3.98 -26.83 -2.15
N SER A 74 2.85 -26.58 -1.48
CA SER A 74 2.41 -27.22 -0.24
C SER A 74 1.61 -28.51 -0.41
N PHE A 75 1.52 -29.08 -1.62
CA PHE A 75 0.69 -30.26 -1.92
C PHE A 75 0.79 -31.39 -0.87
N HIS A 76 2.00 -31.71 -0.41
CA HIS A 76 2.28 -32.77 0.57
C HIS A 76 1.79 -32.50 2.01
N LYS A 77 1.15 -31.36 2.26
CA LYS A 77 0.50 -31.01 3.54
C LYS A 77 -0.95 -30.57 3.34
N SER A 78 -1.51 -30.86 2.16
CA SER A 78 -2.79 -30.31 1.70
C SER A 78 -3.91 -31.34 1.75
N GLN A 79 -5.15 -30.87 1.76
CA GLN A 79 -6.32 -31.74 1.62
C GLN A 79 -6.34 -32.47 0.25
N LEU A 80 -5.68 -31.88 -0.76
CA LEU A 80 -5.55 -32.47 -2.09
C LEU A 80 -4.72 -33.76 -2.09
N GLN A 81 -3.76 -33.90 -1.17
CA GLN A 81 -3.03 -35.17 -1.02
C GLN A 81 -3.96 -36.26 -0.48
N THR A 82 -4.77 -35.94 0.53
CA THR A 82 -5.77 -36.86 1.09
C THR A 82 -6.76 -37.29 0.01
N LEU A 83 -7.24 -36.33 -0.79
CA LEU A 83 -8.13 -36.59 -1.91
C LEU A 83 -7.48 -37.50 -2.96
N SER A 84 -6.22 -37.23 -3.32
CA SER A 84 -5.48 -38.07 -4.27
C SER A 84 -5.39 -39.52 -3.81
N ALA A 85 -5.17 -39.75 -2.51
CA ALA A 85 -5.13 -41.10 -1.96
C ALA A 85 -6.51 -41.77 -1.95
N PHE A 86 -7.58 -41.00 -1.75
CA PHE A 86 -8.95 -41.53 -1.75
C PHE A 86 -9.44 -41.91 -3.15
N LEU A 87 -9.14 -41.10 -4.18
CA LEU A 87 -9.60 -41.34 -5.56
C LEU A 87 -9.14 -42.67 -6.14
N ASP A 88 -7.99 -43.19 -5.69
CA ASP A 88 -7.49 -44.51 -6.09
C ASP A 88 -8.46 -45.65 -5.68
N PHE A 89 -9.31 -45.44 -4.67
CA PHE A 89 -10.24 -46.43 -4.14
C PHE A 89 -11.70 -46.27 -4.61
N VAL A 90 -12.03 -45.20 -5.34
CA VAL A 90 -13.42 -44.93 -5.79
C VAL A 90 -13.75 -45.78 -7.03
N PRO A 91 -14.76 -46.66 -7.02
CA PRO A 91 -15.17 -47.42 -8.20
C PRO A 91 -15.88 -46.52 -9.23
N GLU A 92 -15.84 -46.90 -10.51
CA GLU A 92 -16.66 -46.25 -11.55
C GLU A 92 -18.12 -46.73 -11.48
N PRO A 93 -19.12 -45.86 -11.73
CA PRO A 93 -19.00 -44.47 -12.19
C PRO A 93 -18.70 -43.46 -11.08
N PHE A 94 -17.75 -42.57 -11.33
CA PHE A 94 -17.42 -41.44 -10.45
C PHE A 94 -18.50 -40.35 -10.52
N HIS A 95 -19.21 -40.09 -9.41
CA HIS A 95 -20.12 -38.95 -9.28
C HIS A 95 -19.47 -37.87 -8.41
N LEU A 96 -19.43 -36.65 -8.94
CA LEU A 96 -18.71 -35.49 -8.41
C LEU A 96 -19.47 -34.81 -7.24
N THR A 97 -19.86 -35.60 -6.23
CA THR A 97 -20.73 -35.15 -5.11
C THR A 97 -20.00 -34.97 -3.78
N THR A 98 -18.69 -35.19 -3.73
CA THR A 98 -17.92 -34.99 -2.49
C THR A 98 -17.69 -33.50 -2.23
N PRO A 99 -18.01 -32.98 -1.03
CA PRO A 99 -17.86 -31.56 -0.70
C PRO A 99 -16.45 -31.01 -0.98
N GLN A 100 -15.40 -31.81 -0.75
CA GLN A 100 -14.00 -31.42 -1.01
C GLN A 100 -13.70 -31.23 -2.50
N LEU A 101 -14.32 -32.04 -3.37
CA LEU A 101 -14.20 -31.89 -4.82
C LEU A 101 -15.03 -30.70 -5.32
N LEU A 102 -16.21 -30.51 -4.73
CA LEU A 102 -17.02 -29.34 -4.99
C LEU A 102 -16.22 -28.09 -4.62
N THR A 103 -15.68 -27.98 -3.40
CA THR A 103 -14.77 -26.89 -2.99
C THR A 103 -13.54 -26.75 -3.91
N PHE A 104 -12.99 -27.85 -4.43
CA PHE A 104 -11.89 -27.80 -5.41
C PHE A 104 -12.30 -27.12 -6.73
N LEU A 105 -13.53 -27.36 -7.21
CA LEU A 105 -14.07 -26.76 -8.42
C LEU A 105 -14.67 -25.38 -8.20
N THR A 106 -15.27 -25.17 -7.04
CA THR A 106 -16.06 -23.98 -6.72
C THR A 106 -15.32 -22.98 -5.86
N GLY A 107 -14.13 -23.31 -5.32
CA GLY A 107 -13.55 -22.50 -4.24
C GLY A 107 -14.59 -22.12 -3.18
N ASN A 108 -14.41 -20.95 -2.58
CA ASN A 108 -15.39 -20.33 -1.69
C ASN A 108 -16.42 -19.46 -2.47
N PHE A 109 -16.86 -19.87 -3.66
CA PHE A 109 -17.86 -19.11 -4.46
C PHE A 109 -19.19 -18.87 -3.70
N MET A 110 -19.49 -19.66 -2.66
CA MET A 110 -20.63 -19.44 -1.76
C MET A 110 -20.53 -18.15 -0.91
N LYS A 111 -19.37 -17.50 -0.84
CA LYS A 111 -19.24 -16.18 -0.19
C LYS A 111 -19.72 -15.04 -1.11
N ILE A 112 -19.68 -15.22 -2.44
CA ILE A 112 -20.20 -14.26 -3.43
C ILE A 112 -21.70 -14.02 -3.22
N THR A 113 -22.46 -15.05 -2.81
CA THR A 113 -23.88 -14.89 -2.50
C THR A 113 -24.11 -14.20 -1.15
N SER A 114 -23.19 -14.31 -0.18
CA SER A 114 -23.33 -13.75 1.17
C SER A 114 -22.94 -12.26 1.28
N THR A 115 -21.95 -11.79 0.53
CA THR A 115 -21.57 -10.35 0.52
C THR A 115 -22.61 -9.50 -0.20
N VAL A 116 -23.36 -10.08 -1.13
CA VAL A 116 -24.43 -9.37 -1.82
C VAL A 116 -25.67 -9.26 -0.92
N VAL A 117 -26.01 -10.30 -0.15
CA VAL A 117 -27.17 -10.31 0.78
C VAL A 117 -27.01 -9.36 1.99
N GLY A 118 -25.79 -8.94 2.32
CA GLY A 118 -25.50 -8.04 3.45
C GLY A 118 -25.77 -6.55 3.19
N ARG A 119 -26.00 -6.13 1.94
CA ARG A 119 -26.46 -4.77 1.60
C ARG A 119 -27.95 -4.86 1.29
N GLY A 120 -28.81 -4.23 2.10
CA GLY A 120 -30.25 -4.20 1.83
C GLY A 120 -30.55 -3.70 0.41
N PHE A 121 -31.34 -4.48 -0.34
CA PHE A 121 -31.49 -4.34 -1.78
C PHE A 121 -32.53 -3.31 -2.22
N SER A 122 -32.29 -2.71 -3.39
CA SER A 122 -33.32 -2.12 -4.24
C SER A 122 -33.82 -3.14 -5.29
N PRO A 123 -35.04 -3.02 -5.85
CA PRO A 123 -35.64 -4.02 -6.75
C PRO A 123 -34.91 -4.25 -8.08
N GLU A 124 -34.03 -3.35 -8.51
CA GLU A 124 -33.26 -3.49 -9.76
C GLU A 124 -32.05 -4.42 -9.62
N GLU A 125 -31.55 -4.64 -8.39
CA GLU A 125 -30.35 -5.45 -8.12
C GLU A 125 -30.65 -6.96 -8.01
N ASP A 126 -31.89 -7.35 -7.70
CA ASP A 126 -32.35 -8.75 -7.57
C ASP A 126 -32.27 -9.54 -8.90
N ASN A 127 -32.53 -8.88 -10.03
CA ASN A 127 -32.42 -9.52 -11.35
C ASN A 127 -30.97 -9.88 -11.69
N THR A 128 -30.02 -8.99 -11.38
CA THR A 128 -28.58 -9.24 -11.53
C THR A 128 -28.11 -10.41 -10.66
N LEU A 129 -28.64 -10.55 -9.44
CA LEU A 129 -28.30 -11.67 -8.56
C LEU A 129 -28.81 -13.00 -9.11
N SER A 130 -30.03 -13.02 -9.65
CA SER A 130 -30.62 -14.20 -10.29
C SER A 130 -29.84 -14.62 -11.54
N GLU A 131 -29.37 -13.66 -12.35
CA GLU A 131 -28.56 -13.95 -13.54
C GLU A 131 -27.16 -14.48 -13.17
N ILE A 132 -26.49 -13.85 -12.19
CA ILE A 132 -25.18 -14.29 -11.71
C ILE A 132 -25.26 -15.70 -11.12
N THR A 133 -26.25 -15.97 -10.26
CA THR A 133 -26.44 -17.30 -9.65
C THR A 133 -26.80 -18.37 -10.69
N SER A 134 -27.62 -18.04 -11.68
CA SER A 134 -27.96 -18.96 -12.78
C SER A 134 -26.75 -19.27 -13.68
N SER A 135 -25.95 -18.25 -14.01
CA SER A 135 -24.70 -18.41 -14.77
C SER A 135 -23.67 -19.24 -14.00
N LEU A 136 -23.59 -19.04 -12.68
CA LEU A 136 -22.71 -19.80 -11.80
C LEU A 136 -23.12 -21.27 -11.74
N LEU A 137 -24.41 -21.55 -11.55
CA LEU A 137 -24.94 -22.91 -11.51
C LEU A 137 -24.70 -23.64 -12.84
N ALA A 138 -24.90 -22.96 -13.97
CA ALA A 138 -24.59 -23.48 -15.31
C ALA A 138 -23.10 -23.78 -15.51
N SER A 139 -22.21 -22.94 -14.94
CA SER A 139 -20.76 -23.16 -14.98
C SER A 139 -20.34 -24.35 -14.11
N LEU A 140 -21.00 -24.55 -12.96
CA LEU A 140 -20.75 -25.66 -12.05
C LEU A 140 -21.22 -26.99 -12.63
N THR A 141 -22.41 -27.05 -13.24
CA THR A 141 -22.89 -28.25 -13.94
C THR A 141 -21.98 -28.60 -15.12
N PHE A 142 -21.55 -27.61 -15.90
CA PHE A 142 -20.58 -27.81 -16.98
C PHE A 142 -19.24 -28.37 -16.49
N LEU A 143 -18.71 -27.88 -15.36
CA LEU A 143 -17.47 -28.39 -14.78
C LEU A 143 -17.61 -29.82 -14.26
N VAL A 144 -18.75 -30.16 -13.66
CA VAL A 144 -19.07 -31.53 -13.23
C VAL A 144 -19.12 -32.49 -14.42
N ASP A 145 -19.68 -32.05 -15.55
CA ASP A 145 -19.81 -32.87 -16.76
C ASP A 145 -18.49 -33.09 -17.50
N ILE A 146 -17.51 -32.19 -17.35
CA ILE A 146 -16.23 -32.24 -18.07
C ILE A 146 -15.08 -32.81 -17.22
N LEU A 147 -15.14 -32.70 -15.89
CA LEU A 147 -14.06 -33.16 -15.03
C LEU A 147 -14.24 -34.62 -14.63
N THR A 148 -13.87 -35.51 -15.55
CA THR A 148 -13.79 -36.95 -15.30
C THR A 148 -12.79 -37.27 -14.17
N LYS A 149 -12.97 -38.44 -13.54
CA LYS A 149 -12.04 -38.96 -12.52
C LYS A 149 -10.60 -38.97 -13.03
N GLU A 150 -10.39 -39.42 -14.27
CA GLU A 150 -9.08 -39.46 -14.93
C GLU A 150 -8.45 -38.06 -15.04
N SER A 151 -9.23 -37.05 -15.45
CA SER A 151 -8.78 -35.66 -15.52
C SER A 151 -8.35 -35.12 -14.15
N ILE A 152 -9.09 -35.42 -13.09
CA ILE A 152 -8.75 -35.00 -11.73
C ILE A 152 -7.48 -35.70 -11.23
N MET A 153 -7.39 -37.02 -11.41
CA MET A 153 -6.19 -37.80 -11.05
C MET A 153 -4.95 -37.29 -11.78
N TRP A 154 -5.10 -36.96 -13.07
CA TRP A 154 -4.04 -36.38 -13.87
C TRP A 154 -3.58 -35.02 -13.32
N LYS A 155 -4.51 -34.11 -13.01
CA LYS A 155 -4.20 -32.79 -12.43
C LYS A 155 -3.51 -32.90 -11.08
N LEU A 156 -3.95 -33.81 -10.20
CA LEU A 156 -3.31 -34.06 -8.91
C LEU A 156 -1.90 -34.63 -9.08
N LYS A 157 -1.68 -35.51 -10.06
CA LYS A 157 -0.36 -36.04 -10.39
C LYS A 157 0.58 -34.93 -10.86
N ILE A 158 0.14 -34.04 -11.76
CA ILE A 158 0.93 -32.87 -12.18
C ILE A 158 1.30 -32.03 -10.97
N LEU A 159 0.33 -31.68 -10.13
CA LEU A 159 0.55 -30.84 -8.95
C LEU A 159 1.57 -31.47 -7.98
N LYS A 160 1.48 -32.79 -7.74
CA LYS A 160 2.45 -33.54 -6.92
C LYS A 160 3.86 -33.48 -7.51
N THR A 161 4.02 -33.74 -8.81
CA THR A 161 5.32 -33.68 -9.50
C THR A 161 5.89 -32.26 -9.46
N ALA A 162 5.06 -31.25 -9.76
CA ALA A 162 5.43 -29.85 -9.77
C ALA A 162 5.92 -29.38 -8.39
N ALA A 163 5.16 -29.70 -7.34
CA ALA A 163 5.53 -29.36 -5.97
C ALA A 163 6.87 -29.98 -5.56
N SER A 164 7.12 -31.26 -5.89
CA SER A 164 8.39 -31.93 -5.59
C SER A 164 9.58 -31.29 -6.33
N PHE A 165 9.41 -31.03 -7.63
CA PHE A 165 10.44 -30.41 -8.47
C PHE A 165 10.87 -29.04 -7.93
N VAL A 166 9.90 -28.20 -7.60
CA VAL A 166 10.15 -26.81 -7.19
C VAL A 166 10.69 -26.74 -5.76
N ASN A 167 10.16 -27.52 -4.82
CA ASN A 167 10.59 -27.49 -3.42
C ASN A 167 12.09 -27.76 -3.25
N SER A 168 12.66 -28.65 -4.07
CA SER A 168 14.11 -28.95 -4.05
C SER A 168 14.98 -27.84 -4.64
N ARG A 169 14.40 -26.81 -5.26
CA ARG A 169 15.10 -25.78 -6.06
C ARG A 169 14.73 -24.34 -5.69
N LEU A 170 13.97 -24.12 -4.61
CA LEU A 170 13.54 -22.77 -4.20
C LEU A 170 14.71 -21.79 -4.03
N HIS A 171 15.84 -22.27 -3.49
CA HIS A 171 17.07 -21.49 -3.30
C HIS A 171 17.69 -20.97 -4.61
N ALA A 172 17.37 -21.59 -5.74
CA ALA A 172 17.86 -21.18 -7.06
C ALA A 172 17.02 -20.05 -7.69
N VAL A 173 15.86 -19.72 -7.12
CA VAL A 173 15.00 -18.65 -7.62
C VAL A 173 15.65 -17.29 -7.34
N LYS A 174 16.11 -16.60 -8.40
CA LYS A 174 16.69 -15.25 -8.33
C LYS A 174 15.70 -14.12 -8.65
N ALA A 175 14.56 -14.47 -9.23
CA ALA A 175 13.49 -13.57 -9.59
C ALA A 175 12.86 -12.89 -8.36
N GLN A 176 12.43 -11.63 -8.53
CA GLN A 176 11.59 -10.98 -7.52
C GLN A 176 10.26 -11.73 -7.42
N THR A 177 9.88 -12.12 -6.21
CA THR A 177 8.72 -12.98 -5.97
C THR A 177 7.75 -12.31 -5.00
N LEU A 178 6.49 -12.21 -5.37
CA LEU A 178 5.39 -11.79 -4.52
C LEU A 178 4.46 -12.99 -4.34
N VAL A 179 4.29 -13.45 -3.11
CA VAL A 179 3.37 -14.53 -2.78
C VAL A 179 2.08 -13.95 -2.19
N LEU A 180 0.95 -14.27 -2.81
CA LEU A 180 -0.38 -13.92 -2.34
C LEU A 180 -0.99 -15.18 -1.73
N ALA A 181 -1.27 -15.14 -0.43
CA ALA A 181 -1.85 -16.25 0.31
C ALA A 181 -3.24 -15.91 0.82
N SER A 182 -4.17 -16.83 0.62
CA SER A 182 -5.52 -16.78 1.14
C SER A 182 -5.59 -17.43 2.53
N GLY A 183 -6.28 -16.76 3.45
CA GLY A 183 -6.48 -17.21 4.83
C GLY A 183 -7.53 -18.32 4.95
N ASN A 184 -8.57 -18.28 4.12
CA ASN A 184 -9.64 -19.28 4.06
C ASN A 184 -9.45 -20.26 2.88
N ASP A 185 -8.20 -20.58 2.55
CA ASP A 185 -7.88 -21.63 1.58
C ASP A 185 -8.09 -23.01 2.22
N GLU A 186 -9.17 -23.68 1.85
CA GLU A 186 -9.50 -25.02 2.35
C GLU A 186 -8.74 -26.14 1.63
N LEU A 187 -8.10 -25.83 0.49
CA LEU A 187 -7.44 -26.82 -0.35
C LEU A 187 -5.95 -26.94 0.01
N LEU A 188 -5.28 -25.80 0.13
CA LEU A 188 -3.87 -25.69 0.44
C LEU A 188 -3.65 -24.88 1.72
N PRO A 189 -2.63 -25.23 2.55
CA PRO A 189 -2.23 -24.40 3.69
C PRO A 189 -1.46 -23.15 3.20
N SER A 190 -2.12 -22.27 2.46
CA SER A 190 -1.52 -21.17 1.71
C SER A 190 -0.80 -20.15 2.59
N SER A 191 -1.33 -19.87 3.78
CA SER A 191 -0.68 -19.00 4.78
C SER A 191 0.69 -19.54 5.21
N GLN A 192 0.76 -20.83 5.58
CA GLN A 192 2.01 -21.47 6.01
C GLN A 192 2.98 -21.64 4.83
N GLU A 193 2.46 -21.88 3.62
CA GLU A 193 3.30 -22.01 2.44
C GLU A 193 3.94 -20.68 2.06
N ALA A 194 3.22 -19.56 2.16
CA ALA A 194 3.80 -18.24 1.91
C ALA A 194 4.95 -17.92 2.87
N GLU A 195 4.80 -18.24 4.16
CA GLU A 195 5.87 -18.11 5.16
C GLU A 195 7.11 -18.92 4.77
N LYS A 196 6.91 -20.19 4.40
CA LYS A 196 7.99 -21.08 3.96
C LYS A 196 8.68 -20.56 2.70
N LEU A 197 7.92 -20.13 1.68
CA LEU A 197 8.47 -19.58 0.44
C LEU A 197 9.25 -18.29 0.71
N ARG A 198 8.78 -17.45 1.64
CA ARG A 198 9.51 -16.25 2.06
C ARG A 198 10.85 -16.58 2.68
N GLY A 199 10.91 -17.59 3.54
CA GLY A 199 12.16 -18.05 4.15
C GLY A 199 13.12 -18.73 3.16
N ALA A 200 12.61 -19.29 2.07
CA ALA A 200 13.41 -20.05 1.09
C ALA A 200 13.87 -19.23 -0.13
N ILE A 201 13.13 -18.18 -0.52
CA ILE A 201 13.41 -17.37 -1.71
C ILE A 201 13.97 -16.01 -1.28
N GLU A 202 15.17 -15.68 -1.76
CA GLU A 202 15.93 -14.49 -1.35
C GLU A 202 15.15 -13.17 -1.55
N LYS A 203 14.47 -12.99 -2.68
CA LYS A 203 13.73 -11.77 -3.04
C LYS A 203 12.22 -11.96 -2.97
N CYS A 204 11.72 -12.40 -1.82
CA CYS A 204 10.32 -12.72 -1.61
C CYS A 204 9.60 -11.73 -0.68
N ARG A 205 8.42 -11.26 -1.10
CA ARG A 205 7.41 -10.60 -0.25
C ARG A 205 6.16 -11.46 -0.19
N THR A 206 5.40 -11.32 0.88
CA THR A 206 4.15 -12.03 1.09
C THR A 206 3.02 -11.06 1.39
N ARG A 207 1.81 -11.37 0.93
CA ARG A 207 0.57 -10.68 1.32
C ARG A 207 -0.47 -11.72 1.71
N LEU A 208 -1.09 -11.52 2.87
CA LEU A 208 -2.08 -12.43 3.44
C LEU A 208 -3.47 -11.82 3.33
N PHE A 209 -4.34 -12.50 2.61
CA PHE A 209 -5.73 -12.14 2.37
C PHE A 209 -6.61 -13.01 3.25
N ARG A 210 -6.86 -12.56 4.49
CA ARG A 210 -7.44 -13.39 5.56
C ARG A 210 -8.81 -13.97 5.20
N ASP A 211 -9.63 -13.21 4.49
CA ASP A 211 -11.03 -13.55 4.24
C ASP A 211 -11.28 -14.30 2.93
N ASN A 212 -10.28 -14.37 2.06
CA ASN A 212 -10.36 -14.93 0.71
C ASN A 212 -10.11 -16.44 0.70
N GLY A 213 -10.64 -17.11 -0.33
CA GLY A 213 -10.47 -18.54 -0.58
C GLY A 213 -9.38 -18.86 -1.60
N HIS A 214 -9.29 -20.13 -2.01
CA HIS A 214 -8.25 -20.62 -2.91
C HIS A 214 -8.22 -19.89 -4.28
N LYS A 215 -9.40 -19.51 -4.79
CA LYS A 215 -9.59 -18.87 -6.11
C LYS A 215 -9.70 -17.36 -6.03
N ILE A 216 -8.79 -16.73 -5.27
CA ILE A 216 -8.81 -15.29 -5.00
C ILE A 216 -8.82 -14.43 -6.26
N LEU A 217 -8.22 -14.89 -7.37
CA LEU A 217 -8.24 -14.15 -8.65
C LEU A 217 -9.63 -14.00 -9.28
N LEU A 218 -10.62 -14.79 -8.82
CA LEU A 218 -12.00 -14.75 -9.28
C LEU A 218 -12.94 -14.08 -8.27
N GLU A 219 -12.41 -13.62 -7.14
CA GLU A 219 -13.20 -12.94 -6.11
C GLU A 219 -13.33 -11.45 -6.43
N ALA A 220 -14.55 -10.93 -6.48
CA ALA A 220 -14.84 -9.57 -6.96
C ALA A 220 -14.15 -8.44 -6.17
N GLU A 221 -13.82 -8.69 -4.89
CA GLU A 221 -13.18 -7.70 -4.02
C GLU A 221 -11.66 -7.66 -4.17
N PHE A 222 -11.06 -8.63 -4.88
CA PHE A 222 -9.61 -8.72 -5.04
C PHE A 222 -9.14 -8.06 -6.33
N ASP A 223 -8.23 -7.08 -6.20
CA ASP A 223 -7.58 -6.43 -7.34
C ASP A 223 -6.08 -6.75 -7.38
N LEU A 224 -5.67 -7.51 -8.42
CA LEU A 224 -4.29 -7.94 -8.60
C LEU A 224 -3.36 -6.76 -8.93
N ALA A 225 -3.82 -5.80 -9.72
CA ALA A 225 -3.00 -4.67 -10.15
C ALA A 225 -2.64 -3.76 -8.97
N THR A 226 -3.63 -3.44 -8.15
CA THR A 226 -3.53 -2.69 -6.89
C THR A 226 -2.61 -3.42 -5.91
N THR A 227 -2.73 -4.74 -5.80
CA THR A 227 -1.83 -5.55 -4.97
C THR A 227 -0.38 -5.47 -5.46
N ILE A 228 -0.14 -5.54 -6.77
CA ILE A 228 1.22 -5.41 -7.34
C ILE A 228 1.79 -4.00 -7.13
N LYS A 229 0.94 -2.95 -7.30
CA LYS A 229 1.31 -1.55 -7.02
C LYS A 229 1.68 -1.36 -5.55
N GLY A 230 0.81 -1.79 -4.64
CA GLY A 230 0.99 -1.68 -3.20
C GLY A 230 2.23 -2.42 -2.70
N ALA A 231 2.46 -3.63 -3.19
CA ALA A 231 3.66 -4.39 -2.87
C ALA A 231 4.95 -3.74 -3.40
N GLY A 232 4.88 -2.72 -4.28
CA GLY A 232 6.04 -2.06 -4.89
C GLY A 232 6.74 -2.90 -5.95
N TYR A 233 6.00 -3.83 -6.57
CA TYR A 233 6.55 -4.81 -7.53
C TYR A 233 6.30 -4.42 -8.98
N TYR A 234 5.48 -3.40 -9.23
CA TYR A 234 5.36 -2.82 -10.56
C TYR A 234 6.63 -2.03 -10.90
N ARG A 235 7.26 -2.39 -12.03
CA ARG A 235 8.40 -1.69 -12.61
C ARG A 235 8.40 -1.88 -14.12
N ARG A 236 8.84 -0.86 -14.86
CA ARG A 236 8.89 -0.89 -16.33
C ARG A 236 10.28 -1.26 -16.86
N SER A 237 11.28 -1.22 -15.99
CA SER A 237 12.68 -1.51 -16.32
C SER A 237 13.27 -2.55 -15.36
N ARG A 238 14.53 -2.95 -15.58
CA ARG A 238 15.29 -3.87 -14.71
C ARG A 238 15.39 -3.46 -13.25
N LYS A 239 15.22 -2.17 -12.95
CA LYS A 239 15.25 -1.65 -11.59
C LYS A 239 13.97 -0.88 -11.32
N THR A 240 13.46 -1.01 -10.10
CA THR A 240 12.33 -0.22 -9.63
C THR A 240 12.72 1.25 -9.53
N ASP A 241 11.94 2.13 -10.13
CA ASP A 241 12.04 3.57 -10.01
C ASP A 241 10.71 4.12 -9.49
N PHE A 242 10.70 4.57 -8.24
CA PHE A 242 9.48 5.02 -7.55
C PHE A 242 8.83 6.27 -8.16
N VAL A 243 9.53 6.98 -9.05
CA VAL A 243 8.96 8.15 -9.75
C VAL A 243 8.46 7.72 -11.11
N SER A 244 9.31 7.16 -11.97
CA SER A 244 8.93 6.85 -13.36
C SER A 244 8.03 5.61 -13.51
N ASP A 245 8.11 4.66 -12.57
CA ASP A 245 7.23 3.49 -12.57
C ASP A 245 5.88 3.78 -11.89
N TYR A 246 5.70 4.96 -11.29
CA TYR A 246 4.47 5.28 -10.59
C TYR A 246 3.26 5.32 -11.54
N LEU A 247 2.13 4.84 -11.04
CA LEU A 247 0.83 4.95 -11.67
C LEU A 247 -0.10 5.69 -10.70
N PRO A 248 -0.74 6.80 -11.12
CA PRO A 248 -1.73 7.50 -10.32
C PRO A 248 -2.82 6.55 -9.79
N PRO A 249 -3.45 6.87 -8.65
CA PRO A 249 -4.51 6.03 -8.11
C PRO A 249 -5.72 6.10 -9.04
N THR A 250 -6.36 4.95 -9.23
CA THR A 250 -7.69 4.85 -9.83
C THR A 250 -8.74 5.46 -8.89
N HIS A 251 -9.96 5.67 -9.40
CA HIS A 251 -11.06 6.15 -8.56
C HIS A 251 -11.35 5.18 -7.40
N ASP A 252 -11.31 3.87 -7.65
CA ASP A 252 -11.55 2.85 -6.64
C ASP A 252 -10.44 2.82 -5.59
N GLU A 253 -9.16 2.93 -6.00
CA GLU A 253 -8.03 3.03 -5.07
C GLU A 253 -8.11 4.29 -4.20
N LEU A 254 -8.55 5.43 -4.77
CA LEU A 254 -8.79 6.65 -4.00
C LEU A 254 -9.97 6.47 -3.02
N GLN A 255 -11.06 5.83 -3.45
CA GLN A 255 -12.19 5.57 -2.56
C GLN A 255 -11.81 4.62 -1.43
N GLN A 256 -10.97 3.61 -1.70
CA GLN A 256 -10.38 2.75 -0.69
C GLN A 256 -9.48 3.53 0.28
N ALA A 257 -8.72 4.52 -0.20
CA ALA A 257 -7.95 5.44 0.64
C ALA A 257 -8.85 6.18 1.64
N ILE A 258 -9.89 6.83 1.11
CA ILE A 258 -10.86 7.59 1.90
C ILE A 258 -11.58 6.68 2.91
N ASN A 259 -11.93 5.46 2.48
CA ASN A 259 -12.59 4.48 3.32
C ASN A 259 -11.69 3.93 4.44
N ARG A 260 -10.39 3.77 4.18
CA ARG A 260 -9.39 3.36 5.19
C ARG A 260 -9.36 4.35 6.35
N ASP A 261 -9.34 5.64 6.02
CA ASP A 261 -9.31 6.73 6.99
C ASP A 261 -10.71 7.18 7.41
N ARG A 262 -11.78 6.46 7.04
CA ARG A 262 -13.17 6.89 7.28
C ARG A 262 -13.47 7.13 8.75
N ILE A 263 -12.98 6.26 9.63
CA ILE A 263 -13.18 6.43 11.08
C ILE A 263 -12.43 7.68 11.55
N LEU A 264 -11.18 7.85 11.13
CA LEU A 264 -10.37 9.01 11.48
C LEU A 264 -11.02 10.30 10.97
N ASN A 265 -11.38 10.36 9.68
CA ASN A 265 -12.09 11.48 9.06
C ASN A 265 -13.42 11.79 9.75
N PHE A 266 -14.18 10.77 10.14
CA PHE A 266 -15.42 10.97 10.87
C PHE A 266 -15.18 11.57 12.27
N ILE A 267 -14.23 11.00 13.03
CA ILE A 267 -13.98 11.48 14.38
C ILE A 267 -13.26 12.83 14.40
N THR A 268 -12.46 13.18 13.39
CA THR A 268 -11.69 14.45 13.36
C THR A 268 -12.29 15.53 12.48
N ASP A 269 -13.24 15.19 11.60
CA ASP A 269 -13.87 16.10 10.63
C ASP A 269 -12.93 17.23 10.14
N PRO A 270 -11.87 16.86 9.38
CA PRO A 270 -10.74 17.74 9.09
C PRO A 270 -11.17 19.04 8.40
N VAL A 271 -10.71 20.16 8.93
CA VAL A 271 -10.91 21.48 8.33
C VAL A 271 -9.70 21.84 7.47
N LEU A 272 -9.93 21.98 6.15
CA LEU A 272 -8.92 22.45 5.21
C LEU A 272 -9.08 23.96 4.97
N LEU A 273 -8.01 24.71 5.18
CA LEU A 273 -7.91 26.15 4.95
C LEU A 273 -6.74 26.45 4.01
N SER A 274 -6.82 27.56 3.27
CA SER A 274 -5.72 28.04 2.45
C SER A 274 -5.64 29.56 2.42
N THR A 275 -4.45 30.10 2.21
CA THR A 275 -4.19 31.54 2.14
C THR A 275 -4.20 32.01 0.69
N LEU A 276 -5.04 33.00 0.39
CA LEU A 276 -5.14 33.65 -0.91
C LEU A 276 -3.93 34.57 -1.18
N PRO A 277 -3.70 35.00 -2.44
CA PRO A 277 -2.57 35.88 -2.79
C PRO A 277 -2.52 37.21 -2.03
N ASP A 278 -3.69 37.74 -1.63
CA ASP A 278 -3.84 38.95 -0.82
C ASP A 278 -3.54 38.74 0.67
N GLY A 279 -3.27 37.51 1.10
CA GLY A 279 -2.98 37.12 2.48
C GLY A 279 -4.20 36.70 3.29
N LYS A 280 -5.42 36.73 2.72
CA LYS A 280 -6.62 36.29 3.42
C LYS A 280 -6.68 34.76 3.52
N ILE A 281 -6.87 34.25 4.73
CA ILE A 281 -7.14 32.82 4.96
C ILE A 281 -8.62 32.56 4.65
N VAL A 282 -8.89 31.49 3.92
CA VAL A 282 -10.26 31.06 3.57
C VAL A 282 -10.42 29.56 3.81
N ARG A 283 -11.67 29.15 4.06
CA ARG A 283 -12.04 27.74 4.06
C ARG A 283 -11.92 27.15 2.66
N GLY A 284 -11.40 25.93 2.57
CA GLY A 284 -11.11 25.24 1.32
C GLY A 284 -9.71 25.52 0.78
N LEU A 285 -9.50 25.11 -0.47
CA LEU A 285 -8.17 25.01 -1.11
C LEU A 285 -7.99 25.99 -2.27
N ALA A 286 -8.68 27.13 -2.23
CA ALA A 286 -8.61 28.15 -3.28
C ALA A 286 -7.24 28.84 -3.37
N GLY A 287 -6.48 28.89 -2.27
CA GLY A 287 -5.13 29.46 -2.23
C GLY A 287 -4.02 28.54 -2.77
N LEU A 288 -4.33 27.27 -3.05
CA LEU A 288 -3.34 26.33 -3.60
C LEU A 288 -3.14 26.53 -5.11
N PRO A 289 -1.88 26.50 -5.60
CA PRO A 289 -1.62 26.46 -7.03
C PRO A 289 -2.16 25.15 -7.65
N ARG A 290 -2.51 25.21 -8.93
CA ARG A 290 -3.05 24.07 -9.70
C ARG A 290 -2.02 23.37 -10.57
N GLU A 291 -0.86 24.00 -10.76
CA GLU A 291 0.24 23.48 -11.56
C GLU A 291 1.53 23.51 -10.73
N GLY A 292 2.35 22.48 -10.88
CA GLY A 292 3.65 22.38 -10.23
C GLY A 292 4.82 22.85 -11.12
N PRO A 293 6.07 22.66 -10.67
CA PRO A 293 6.45 21.97 -9.44
C PRO A 293 6.11 22.78 -8.18
N ALA A 294 5.70 22.10 -7.12
CA ALA A 294 5.47 22.71 -5.82
C ALA A 294 6.00 21.82 -4.69
N VAL A 295 6.43 22.43 -3.59
CA VAL A 295 6.88 21.72 -2.39
C VAL A 295 6.05 22.17 -1.21
N LEU A 296 5.20 21.27 -0.70
CA LEU A 296 4.45 21.47 0.53
C LEU A 296 5.38 21.13 1.71
N VAL A 297 5.58 22.09 2.61
CA VAL A 297 6.52 21.97 3.74
C VAL A 297 5.79 22.30 5.03
N GLY A 298 5.83 21.40 6.01
CA GLY A 298 5.09 21.58 7.27
C GLY A 298 5.60 20.73 8.43
N TYR A 299 4.85 20.77 9.53
CA TYR A 299 5.05 19.94 10.73
C TYR A 299 4.41 18.56 10.56
N HIS A 300 5.14 17.50 10.94
CA HIS A 300 4.64 16.14 10.90
C HIS A 300 4.00 15.75 12.23
N MET A 301 2.69 15.51 12.26
CA MET A 301 2.02 15.06 13.48
C MET A 301 2.45 13.65 13.86
N LEU A 302 2.25 13.29 15.12
CA LEU A 302 2.41 11.96 15.68
C LEU A 302 1.82 10.92 14.73
N LEU A 303 2.64 9.94 14.35
CA LEU A 303 2.32 8.85 13.41
C LEU A 303 1.88 9.28 12.00
N GLY A 304 1.95 10.56 11.66
CA GLY A 304 1.47 11.08 10.38
C GLY A 304 -0.05 11.01 10.23
N LEU A 305 -0.80 11.20 11.31
CA LEU A 305 -2.26 11.07 11.32
C LEU A 305 -2.97 12.06 10.38
N GLU A 306 -2.32 13.17 10.02
CA GLU A 306 -2.82 14.15 9.06
C GLU A 306 -2.78 13.67 7.61
N LEU A 307 -1.88 12.73 7.28
CA LEU A 307 -1.53 12.42 5.89
C LEU A 307 -2.72 11.93 5.08
N GLY A 308 -3.48 10.99 5.63
CA GLY A 308 -4.66 10.42 4.99
C GLY A 308 -5.70 11.48 4.62
N PRO A 309 -6.26 12.19 5.63
CA PRO A 309 -7.18 13.29 5.42
C PRO A 309 -6.67 14.39 4.48
N MET A 310 -5.41 14.80 4.64
CA MET A 310 -4.82 15.87 3.85
C MET A 310 -4.63 15.48 2.38
N VAL A 311 -3.98 14.34 2.12
CA VAL A 311 -3.65 13.91 0.75
C VAL A 311 -4.91 13.55 -0.02
N THR A 312 -5.82 12.78 0.58
CA THR A 312 -7.08 12.41 -0.08
C THR A 312 -8.02 13.61 -0.24
N GLY A 313 -8.06 14.50 0.75
CA GLY A 313 -8.86 15.73 0.71
C GLY A 313 -8.40 16.70 -0.38
N VAL A 314 -7.09 16.93 -0.51
CA VAL A 314 -6.54 17.77 -1.58
C VAL A 314 -6.82 17.14 -2.95
N LEU A 315 -6.52 15.85 -3.13
CA LEU A 315 -6.73 15.17 -4.42
C LEU A 315 -8.20 15.22 -4.84
N SER A 316 -9.12 14.87 -3.95
CA SER A 316 -10.56 14.82 -4.25
C SER A 316 -11.16 16.20 -4.53
N SER A 317 -10.67 17.25 -3.85
CA SER A 317 -11.23 18.60 -3.96
C SER A 317 -10.62 19.43 -5.08
N THR A 318 -9.41 19.10 -5.53
CA THR A 318 -8.63 19.95 -6.44
C THR A 318 -8.11 19.25 -7.69
N GLY A 319 -8.04 17.91 -7.69
CA GLY A 319 -7.32 17.13 -8.69
C GLY A 319 -5.79 17.15 -8.52
N VAL A 320 -5.26 17.92 -7.56
CA VAL A 320 -3.81 17.98 -7.29
C VAL A 320 -3.37 16.73 -6.54
N HIS A 321 -2.47 15.96 -7.15
CA HIS A 321 -1.91 14.76 -6.53
C HIS A 321 -0.60 15.07 -5.81
N ILE A 322 -0.58 14.84 -4.49
CA ILE A 322 0.57 15.09 -3.63
C ILE A 322 1.42 13.81 -3.51
N ARG A 323 2.72 13.93 -3.80
CA ARG A 323 3.72 12.85 -3.73
C ARG A 323 4.59 13.04 -2.47
N GLY A 324 4.42 12.19 -1.47
CA GLY A 324 5.14 12.28 -0.19
C GLY A 324 6.55 11.68 -0.22
N LEU A 325 7.53 12.39 0.35
CA LEU A 325 8.86 11.84 0.63
C LEU A 325 8.83 11.09 1.97
N ALA A 326 8.85 9.75 1.91
CA ALA A 326 8.66 8.86 3.04
C ALA A 326 9.94 8.14 3.47
N HIS A 327 10.02 7.76 4.74
CA HIS A 327 11.19 7.08 5.30
C HIS A 327 11.43 5.71 4.62
N PRO A 328 12.67 5.31 4.27
CA PRO A 328 12.96 4.05 3.57
C PRO A 328 12.45 2.79 4.27
N PHE A 329 12.28 2.85 5.59
CA PHE A 329 11.63 1.80 6.41
C PHE A 329 10.28 1.37 5.83
N MET A 330 9.50 2.31 5.26
CA MET A 330 8.19 2.01 4.66
C MET A 330 8.28 1.27 3.33
N PHE A 331 9.49 1.06 2.78
CA PHE A 331 9.73 0.42 1.49
C PHE A 331 10.55 -0.86 1.60
N ASP A 332 11.11 -1.16 2.78
CA ASP A 332 11.91 -2.34 3.00
C ASP A 332 11.06 -3.57 3.33
N LYS A 333 11.44 -4.73 2.79
CA LYS A 333 10.68 -5.99 2.98
C LYS A 333 10.83 -6.58 4.38
N ASN A 334 11.91 -6.26 5.10
CA ASN A 334 12.14 -6.77 6.45
C ASN A 334 11.34 -5.91 7.45
N SER A 335 11.30 -4.59 7.22
CA SER A 335 10.43 -3.67 7.96
C SER A 335 8.94 -4.01 7.83
N GLU A 336 8.48 -4.55 6.70
CA GLU A 336 7.09 -5.04 6.58
C GLU A 336 6.77 -6.22 7.53
N GLN A 337 7.76 -7.05 7.89
CA GLN A 337 7.54 -8.28 8.67
C GLN A 337 7.34 -8.04 10.16
N ILE A 338 7.79 -6.89 10.65
CA ILE A 338 7.63 -6.46 12.05
C ILE A 338 6.29 -5.73 12.26
N MET A 339 5.57 -5.42 11.18
CA MET A 339 4.23 -4.86 11.26
C MET A 339 3.19 -5.97 11.50
N PRO A 340 2.06 -5.67 12.18
CA PRO A 340 0.97 -6.63 12.38
C PRO A 340 0.39 -7.18 11.07
N ASP A 341 0.50 -6.39 9.99
CA ASP A 341 0.16 -6.78 8.63
C ASP A 341 1.30 -6.40 7.68
N SER A 342 1.77 -7.36 6.90
CA SER A 342 2.78 -7.17 5.85
C SER A 342 2.37 -6.15 4.77
N ALA A 343 1.07 -5.90 4.58
CA ALA A 343 0.54 -4.93 3.63
C ALA A 343 0.44 -3.50 4.22
N HIS A 344 0.86 -3.29 5.47
CA HIS A 344 0.62 -2.04 6.21
C HIS A 344 1.03 -0.76 5.45
N PHE A 345 2.12 -0.82 4.68
CA PHE A 345 2.66 0.32 3.93
C PHE A 345 2.18 0.42 2.49
N ASP A 346 1.45 -0.57 1.98
CA ASP A 346 1.07 -0.67 0.56
C ASP A 346 0.27 0.55 0.09
N HIS A 347 -0.65 0.99 0.94
CA HIS A 347 -1.49 2.14 0.66
C HIS A 347 -0.69 3.43 0.42
N HIS A 348 0.37 3.67 1.20
CA HIS A 348 1.21 4.85 0.99
C HIS A 348 1.88 4.82 -0.38
N ARG A 349 2.28 3.64 -0.86
CA ARG A 349 2.89 3.47 -2.19
C ARG A 349 1.85 3.66 -3.30
N ILE A 350 0.65 3.12 -3.14
CA ILE A 350 -0.49 3.33 -4.06
C ILE A 350 -0.79 4.83 -4.21
N MET A 351 -0.81 5.55 -3.08
CA MET A 351 -1.05 6.99 -3.04
C MET A 351 0.17 7.84 -3.47
N GLY A 352 1.29 7.23 -3.85
CA GLY A 352 2.40 7.91 -4.49
C GLY A 352 3.54 8.33 -3.57
N ALA A 353 3.61 7.82 -2.34
CA ALA A 353 4.79 8.00 -1.49
C ALA A 353 6.02 7.37 -2.14
N VAL A 354 7.16 8.06 -2.04
CA VAL A 354 8.46 7.60 -2.55
C VAL A 354 9.52 7.64 -1.45
N PRO A 355 10.54 6.77 -1.47
CA PRO A 355 11.62 6.84 -0.49
C PRO A 355 12.33 8.19 -0.54
N VAL A 356 12.55 8.82 0.62
CA VAL A 356 13.25 10.09 0.71
C VAL A 356 14.72 9.93 0.29
N THR A 357 15.04 10.49 -0.88
CA THR A 357 16.40 10.59 -1.41
C THR A 357 16.52 11.86 -2.25
N ALA A 358 17.73 12.41 -2.37
CA ALA A 358 17.96 13.57 -3.24
C ALA A 358 17.59 13.27 -4.71
N ALA A 359 17.80 12.03 -5.16
CA ALA A 359 17.46 11.60 -6.51
C ALA A 359 15.94 11.56 -6.76
N ASN A 360 15.16 11.00 -5.85
CA ASN A 360 13.70 10.96 -5.99
C ASN A 360 13.10 12.37 -5.87
N PHE A 361 13.61 13.19 -4.94
CA PHE A 361 13.16 14.57 -4.81
C PHE A 361 13.45 15.39 -6.08
N TYR A 362 14.65 15.25 -6.65
CA TYR A 362 14.99 15.84 -7.93
C TYR A 362 14.04 15.41 -9.06
N LYS A 363 13.79 14.10 -9.21
CA LYS A 363 12.93 13.56 -10.27
C LYS A 363 11.49 14.07 -10.17
N LEU A 364 10.91 14.07 -8.97
CA LEU A 364 9.55 14.59 -8.76
C LEU A 364 9.44 16.06 -9.18
N LEU A 365 10.41 16.90 -8.80
CA LEU A 365 10.41 18.31 -9.21
C LEU A 365 10.64 18.49 -10.71
N ALA A 366 11.50 17.66 -11.32
CA ALA A 366 11.72 17.65 -12.76
C ALA A 366 10.44 17.30 -13.54
N ASP A 367 9.63 16.39 -13.00
CA ASP A 367 8.33 15.97 -13.55
C ASP A 367 7.18 16.92 -13.16
N LYS A 368 7.51 18.07 -12.53
CA LYS A 368 6.56 19.13 -12.12
C LYS A 368 5.50 18.68 -11.11
N GLU A 369 5.83 17.68 -10.30
CA GLU A 369 4.92 17.12 -9.28
C GLU A 369 4.76 18.06 -8.07
N PHE A 370 3.70 17.83 -7.30
CA PHE A 370 3.53 18.41 -5.96
C PHE A 370 4.18 17.48 -4.94
N VAL A 371 5.26 17.93 -4.30
CA VAL A 371 6.04 17.13 -3.35
C VAL A 371 5.69 17.51 -1.92
N LEU A 372 5.35 16.54 -1.08
CA LEU A 372 5.20 16.74 0.36
C LEU A 372 6.49 16.37 1.08
N LEU A 373 7.01 17.32 1.86
CA LEU A 373 8.25 17.20 2.61
C LEU A 373 8.05 17.67 4.05
N TYR A 374 8.41 16.81 5.00
CA TYR A 374 8.59 17.16 6.40
C TYR A 374 10.08 17.22 6.71
N PRO A 375 10.68 18.42 6.88
CA PRO A 375 12.12 18.51 7.12
C PRO A 375 12.57 17.77 8.38
N GLY A 376 11.77 17.76 9.45
CA GLY A 376 12.06 16.97 10.64
C GLY A 376 11.78 15.47 10.51
N GLY A 377 10.99 15.05 9.53
CA GLY A 377 10.80 13.65 9.15
C GLY A 377 10.30 12.78 10.31
N ALA A 378 10.88 11.58 10.48
CA ALA A 378 10.47 10.62 11.50
C ALA A 378 10.63 11.14 12.94
N ARG A 379 11.54 12.08 13.20
CA ARG A 379 11.75 12.66 14.54
C ARG A 379 10.57 13.52 15.00
N GLU A 380 9.87 14.15 14.06
CA GLU A 380 8.61 14.87 14.31
C GLU A 380 7.45 13.88 14.41
N ALA A 381 7.31 12.94 13.45
CA ALA A 381 6.23 11.94 13.50
C ALA A 381 6.29 11.00 14.72
N LEU A 382 7.45 10.88 15.36
CA LEU A 382 7.64 10.09 16.57
C LEU A 382 8.11 10.97 17.73
N HIS A 383 7.63 12.22 17.78
CA HIS A 383 7.99 13.16 18.83
C HIS A 383 7.70 12.61 20.24
N ARG A 384 8.42 13.14 21.22
CA ARG A 384 8.32 12.73 22.63
C ARG A 384 7.26 13.56 23.35
N LYS A 385 6.97 13.21 24.61
CA LYS A 385 6.00 13.96 25.43
C LYS A 385 6.42 15.42 25.58
N GLY A 386 5.50 16.35 25.35
CA GLY A 386 5.77 17.79 25.46
C GLY A 386 6.53 18.37 24.26
N GLU A 387 6.66 17.61 23.17
CA GLU A 387 7.27 18.04 21.92
C GLU A 387 6.26 18.27 20.79
N GLU A 388 4.96 18.20 21.11
CA GLU A 388 3.87 18.46 20.16
C GLU A 388 4.10 19.83 19.50
N TYR A 389 3.97 19.87 18.18
CA TYR A 389 4.11 21.08 17.36
C TYR A 389 5.51 21.71 17.33
N LYS A 390 6.55 21.02 17.77
CA LYS A 390 7.94 21.49 17.65
C LYS A 390 8.56 21.06 16.31
N LEU A 391 9.26 21.99 15.66
CA LEU A 391 9.95 21.74 14.41
C LEU A 391 11.40 21.28 14.64
N PHE A 392 11.67 20.00 14.38
CA PHE A 392 13.00 19.38 14.49
C PHE A 392 13.72 19.39 13.14
N TRP A 393 13.81 20.58 12.56
CA TRP A 393 14.36 20.79 11.22
C TRP A 393 15.90 20.74 11.22
N PRO A 394 16.54 20.19 10.17
CA PRO A 394 17.99 20.21 10.04
C PRO A 394 18.53 21.64 9.89
N ASP A 395 19.82 21.87 10.10
CA ASP A 395 20.38 23.23 9.95
C ASP A 395 20.58 23.64 8.48
N GLN A 396 20.65 22.67 7.57
CA GLN A 396 21.02 22.90 6.17
C GLN A 396 19.79 23.21 5.29
N PRO A 397 19.86 24.23 4.41
CA PRO A 397 18.74 24.68 3.58
C PRO A 397 18.60 23.89 2.26
N GLU A 398 18.95 22.60 2.26
CA GLU A 398 19.11 21.82 1.02
C GLU A 398 17.80 21.69 0.22
N PHE A 399 16.65 21.61 0.89
CA PHE A 399 15.38 21.54 0.17
C PHE A 399 15.03 22.85 -0.54
N VAL A 400 15.42 24.01 0.02
CA VAL A 400 15.21 25.32 -0.59
C VAL A 400 16.08 25.46 -1.85
N ARG A 401 17.33 25.01 -1.77
CA ARG A 401 18.24 24.98 -2.91
C ARG A 401 17.74 24.06 -4.02
N MET A 402 17.17 22.91 -3.65
CA MET A 402 16.57 21.98 -4.61
C MET A 402 15.29 22.57 -5.23
N ALA A 403 14.37 23.12 -4.42
CA ALA A 403 13.12 23.73 -4.90
C ALA A 403 13.40 24.88 -5.87
N SER A 404 14.32 25.78 -5.49
CA SER A 404 14.71 26.92 -6.34
C SER A 404 15.34 26.48 -7.66
N ARG A 405 16.13 25.39 -7.70
CA ARG A 405 16.71 24.88 -8.95
C ARG A 405 15.65 24.58 -10.03
N PHE A 406 14.43 24.23 -9.63
CA PHE A 406 13.31 23.94 -10.54
C PHE A 406 12.28 25.08 -10.60
N GLY A 407 12.53 26.21 -9.94
CA GLY A 407 11.56 27.29 -9.80
C GLY A 407 10.26 26.83 -9.14
N ALA A 408 10.36 25.88 -8.20
CA ALA A 408 9.21 25.28 -7.52
C ALA A 408 8.62 26.24 -6.49
N THR A 409 7.29 26.33 -6.43
CA THR A 409 6.61 27.13 -5.43
C THR A 409 6.65 26.40 -4.08
N ILE A 410 7.15 27.05 -3.03
CA ILE A 410 7.17 26.48 -1.67
C ILE A 410 5.88 26.88 -0.97
N ILE A 411 5.14 25.90 -0.46
CA ILE A 411 3.86 26.11 0.24
C ILE A 411 4.07 25.70 1.71
N PRO A 412 4.33 26.66 2.62
CA PRO A 412 4.36 26.35 4.03
C PRO A 412 2.95 25.95 4.48
N PHE A 413 2.82 24.95 5.35
CA PHE A 413 1.54 24.60 5.95
C PHE A 413 1.69 24.22 7.41
N GLY A 414 0.64 24.48 8.18
CA GLY A 414 0.51 24.08 9.58
C GLY A 414 -0.63 23.10 9.75
N VAL A 415 -0.49 22.21 10.73
CA VAL A 415 -1.53 21.26 11.11
C VAL A 415 -1.59 21.11 12.63
N VAL A 416 -2.81 21.00 13.17
CA VAL A 416 -3.06 20.79 14.61
C VAL A 416 -4.21 19.82 14.86
N GLY A 417 -4.19 19.15 16.01
CA GLY A 417 -5.27 18.30 16.51
C GLY A 417 -4.86 16.91 17.01
N GLU A 418 -3.57 16.57 17.05
CA GLU A 418 -3.11 15.25 17.57
C GLU A 418 -3.40 15.12 19.07
N ASP A 419 -3.17 16.22 19.79
CA ASP A 419 -3.42 16.35 21.22
C ASP A 419 -4.91 16.32 21.57
N ASP A 420 -5.78 16.53 20.58
CA ASP A 420 -7.24 16.47 20.69
C ASP A 420 -7.81 15.06 20.52
N ILE A 421 -7.02 14.10 20.03
CA ILE A 421 -7.49 12.74 19.76
C ILE A 421 -6.80 11.69 20.60
N CYS A 422 -5.59 11.96 21.09
CA CYS A 422 -4.87 11.00 21.91
C CYS A 422 -3.89 11.65 22.89
N ASP A 423 -3.53 10.91 23.93
CA ASP A 423 -2.40 11.16 24.82
C ASP A 423 -1.26 10.20 24.50
N LEU A 424 -0.04 10.72 24.40
CA LEU A 424 1.17 9.90 24.29
C LEU A 424 1.49 9.29 25.67
N LEU A 425 1.23 8.00 25.84
CA LEU A 425 1.46 7.28 27.10
C LEU A 425 2.91 6.83 27.27
N LEU A 426 3.50 6.25 26.22
CA LEU A 426 4.91 5.82 26.20
C LEU A 426 5.57 6.35 24.94
N ASP A 427 6.66 7.08 25.12
CA ASP A 427 7.54 7.55 24.06
C ASP A 427 8.89 6.81 24.10
N TYR A 428 9.83 7.24 23.27
CA TYR A 428 11.19 6.70 23.22
C TYR A 428 11.86 6.61 24.60
N ASN A 429 11.79 7.67 25.41
CA ASN A 429 12.48 7.75 26.70
C ASN A 429 11.87 6.78 27.73
N ASP A 430 10.58 6.50 27.62
CA ASP A 430 9.91 5.51 28.47
C ASP A 430 10.21 4.09 28.02
N LEU A 431 10.19 3.84 26.71
CA LEU A 431 10.47 2.53 26.13
C LEU A 431 11.91 2.07 26.42
N GLN A 432 12.89 2.98 26.40
CA GLN A 432 14.28 2.68 26.77
C GLN A 432 14.43 2.11 28.20
N LYS A 433 13.48 2.42 29.09
CA LYS A 433 13.49 1.92 30.48
C LYS A 433 12.88 0.53 30.61
N LEU A 434 12.23 0.02 29.56
CA LEU A 434 11.60 -1.31 29.59
C LEU A 434 12.64 -2.42 29.49
N PRO A 435 12.46 -3.54 30.22
CA PRO A 435 13.31 -4.70 30.05
C PRO A 435 13.21 -5.22 28.61
N PHE A 436 14.35 -5.66 28.07
CA PHE A 436 14.50 -6.18 26.71
C PHE A 436 14.32 -5.17 25.56
N TYR A 437 14.27 -3.85 25.84
CA TYR A 437 14.23 -2.83 24.78
C TYR A 437 15.38 -2.97 23.78
N ASP A 438 16.59 -3.32 24.24
CA ASP A 438 17.74 -3.56 23.36
C ASP A 438 17.47 -4.61 22.25
N MET A 439 16.58 -5.58 22.51
CA MET A 439 16.19 -6.56 21.50
C MET A 439 15.26 -5.94 20.46
N LEU A 440 14.30 -5.12 20.91
CA LEU A 440 13.37 -4.39 20.05
C LEU A 440 14.11 -3.36 19.20
N ASP A 441 15.00 -2.58 19.81
CA ASP A 441 15.84 -1.59 19.13
C ASP A 441 16.71 -2.24 18.05
N LYS A 442 17.38 -3.36 18.36
CA LYS A 442 18.14 -4.12 17.37
C LYS A 442 17.32 -4.62 16.18
N VAL A 443 16.03 -4.89 16.37
CA VAL A 443 15.13 -5.30 15.28
C VAL A 443 14.71 -4.10 14.43
N LEU A 444 14.38 -2.98 15.08
CA LEU A 444 13.96 -1.74 14.42
C LEU A 444 15.10 -1.03 13.68
N THR A 445 16.33 -1.20 14.18
CA THR A 445 17.55 -0.58 13.64
C THR A 445 18.41 -1.53 12.81
N ARG A 446 18.04 -2.83 12.70
CA ARG A 446 18.85 -3.91 12.13
C ARG A 446 19.38 -3.62 10.72
N ASP A 447 18.56 -2.94 9.92
CA ASP A 447 18.85 -2.55 8.53
C ASP A 447 18.72 -1.02 8.34
N GLY A 448 18.73 -0.25 9.43
CA GLY A 448 18.47 1.19 9.42
C GLY A 448 19.51 1.96 8.62
N LEU A 449 19.20 2.30 7.37
CA LEU A 449 19.83 3.42 6.68
C LEU A 449 19.72 4.63 7.59
N LYS A 450 20.81 4.99 8.28
CA LYS A 450 20.90 6.24 9.01
C LYS A 450 20.85 7.37 7.98
N LEU A 451 19.67 7.94 7.80
CA LEU A 451 19.54 9.18 7.04
C LEU A 451 20.33 10.26 7.79
N ARG A 452 21.14 11.03 7.07
CA ARG A 452 21.85 12.22 7.58
C ARG A 452 22.93 11.90 8.65
N THR A 453 23.87 11.00 8.32
CA THR A 453 25.07 10.67 9.12
C THR A 453 25.92 11.87 9.55
N ASP A 454 25.74 13.02 8.91
CA ASP A 454 26.57 14.22 9.10
C ASP A 454 25.94 15.28 10.02
N SER A 455 24.76 15.00 10.60
CA SER A 455 24.07 15.90 11.56
C SER A 455 24.69 15.76 12.96
N MET A 456 24.70 16.80 13.79
CA MET A 456 25.15 16.72 15.20
C MET A 456 23.96 16.80 16.16
N GLY A 457 24.00 16.09 17.30
CA GLY A 457 23.03 16.23 18.40
C GLY A 457 21.69 15.48 18.20
N GLU A 458 20.60 16.04 18.75
CA GLU A 458 19.24 15.44 18.79
C GLU A 458 18.64 15.12 17.41
N LEU A 459 19.20 15.67 16.33
CA LEU A 459 18.81 15.42 14.94
C LEU A 459 19.37 14.09 14.37
N GLN A 460 20.34 13.46 15.04
CA GLN A 460 20.84 12.12 14.70
C GLN A 460 19.92 10.99 15.16
N ASP A 461 19.11 11.23 16.21
CA ASP A 461 18.26 10.22 16.82
C ASP A 461 16.94 10.08 16.05
N GLN A 462 17.05 9.51 14.85
CA GLN A 462 15.92 9.19 13.96
C GLN A 462 15.58 7.70 14.02
N GLY A 463 15.92 7.03 15.13
CA GLY A 463 15.57 5.63 15.32
C GLY A 463 14.07 5.45 15.23
N MET A 464 13.61 4.56 14.34
CA MET A 464 12.22 4.15 14.35
C MET A 464 11.92 3.49 15.70
N HIS A 465 10.97 4.04 16.44
CA HIS A 465 10.53 3.46 17.71
C HIS A 465 9.00 3.42 17.75
N PRO A 466 8.41 2.43 18.41
CA PRO A 466 6.97 2.43 18.62
C PRO A 466 6.59 3.59 19.55
N VAL A 467 5.31 3.93 19.55
CA VAL A 467 4.69 4.84 20.51
C VAL A 467 3.42 4.17 21.03
N VAL A 468 3.08 4.41 22.29
CA VAL A 468 1.81 3.94 22.86
C VAL A 468 0.96 5.15 23.15
N VAL A 469 -0.26 5.15 22.61
CA VAL A 469 -1.20 6.26 22.74
C VAL A 469 -2.50 5.80 23.40
N ALA A 470 -3.13 6.69 24.17
CA ALA A 470 -4.48 6.51 24.71
C ALA A 470 -5.46 7.44 23.97
N PRO A 471 -6.63 6.95 23.54
CA PRO A 471 -7.62 7.79 22.87
C PRO A 471 -8.28 8.78 23.84
N LYS A 472 -8.63 9.98 23.34
CA LYS A 472 -9.42 11.00 24.03
C LYS A 472 -10.84 11.09 23.46
N VAL A 473 -11.70 11.92 24.09
CA VAL A 473 -12.90 12.43 23.42
C VAL A 473 -12.44 13.26 22.21
N PRO A 474 -12.71 12.82 20.97
CA PRO A 474 -12.06 13.39 19.80
C PRO A 474 -12.43 14.87 19.57
N GLY A 475 -11.41 15.69 19.39
CA GLY A 475 -11.53 17.01 18.79
C GLY A 475 -11.51 16.95 17.26
N ARG A 476 -10.96 18.00 16.61
CA ARG A 476 -10.84 18.08 15.14
C ARG A 476 -9.40 18.21 14.67
N PHE A 477 -9.17 17.85 13.42
CA PHE A 477 -7.96 18.24 12.70
C PHE A 477 -8.18 19.55 11.97
N TYR A 478 -7.18 20.42 11.99
CA TYR A 478 -7.17 21.65 11.22
C TYR A 478 -5.87 21.74 10.45
N ILE A 479 -5.97 22.02 9.16
CA ILE A 479 -4.84 22.16 8.25
C ILE A 479 -4.97 23.52 7.56
N VAL A 480 -3.93 24.33 7.60
CA VAL A 480 -3.86 25.59 6.84
C VAL A 480 -2.65 25.60 5.93
N PHE A 481 -2.89 25.77 4.63
CA PHE A 481 -1.86 26.04 3.65
C PHE A 481 -1.59 27.54 3.62
N GLY A 482 -0.39 27.93 4.03
CA GLY A 482 0.07 29.31 4.05
C GLY A 482 0.24 29.89 2.65
N LYS A 483 0.69 31.14 2.60
CA LYS A 483 0.86 31.86 1.32
C LYS A 483 1.96 31.18 0.49
N PRO A 484 1.70 30.83 -0.79
CA PRO A 484 2.72 30.27 -1.66
C PRO A 484 3.91 31.22 -1.84
N ILE A 485 5.13 30.68 -1.73
CA ILE A 485 6.39 31.41 -1.86
C ILE A 485 7.06 31.02 -3.18
N GLU A 486 7.12 31.98 -4.10
CA GLU A 486 7.72 31.80 -5.42
C GLU A 486 9.26 31.77 -5.33
N THR A 487 9.85 30.75 -5.93
CA THR A 487 11.32 30.65 -6.11
C THR A 487 11.75 30.84 -7.56
N ARG A 488 10.80 30.86 -8.50
CA ARG A 488 11.05 31.11 -9.92
C ARG A 488 11.72 32.47 -10.12
N GLY A 489 12.81 32.49 -10.88
CA GLY A 489 13.63 33.69 -11.10
C GLY A 489 14.64 33.99 -9.99
N ARG A 490 14.66 33.21 -8.90
CA ARG A 490 15.60 33.35 -7.78
C ARG A 490 16.67 32.25 -7.76
N GLU A 491 16.86 31.53 -8.87
CA GLU A 491 17.73 30.34 -8.94
C GLU A 491 19.21 30.67 -8.78
N LYS A 492 19.63 31.88 -9.19
CA LYS A 492 21.01 32.35 -8.99
C LYS A 492 21.23 32.86 -7.57
N GLU A 493 20.26 33.58 -7.02
CA GLU A 493 20.27 34.10 -5.64
C GLU A 493 20.35 32.95 -4.64
N LEU A 494 19.46 31.97 -4.75
CA LEU A 494 19.34 30.85 -3.82
C LEU A 494 20.41 29.76 -3.98
N ARG A 495 21.40 29.96 -4.88
CA ARG A 495 22.66 29.19 -4.86
C ARG A 495 23.58 29.66 -3.75
N ASP A 496 23.48 30.92 -3.36
CA ASP A 496 24.21 31.46 -2.22
C ASP A 496 23.69 30.81 -0.93
N ARG A 497 24.62 30.45 -0.04
CA ARG A 497 24.29 29.71 1.18
C ARG A 497 23.47 30.56 2.15
N ASP A 498 23.78 31.84 2.26
CA ASP A 498 23.17 32.73 3.24
C ASP A 498 21.78 33.19 2.76
N GLU A 499 21.59 33.42 1.46
CA GLU A 499 20.27 33.66 0.88
C GLU A 499 19.34 32.43 1.01
N ALA A 500 19.86 31.24 0.70
CA ALA A 500 19.12 30.00 0.89
C ALA A 500 18.75 29.78 2.35
N GLN A 501 19.66 30.09 3.28
CA GLN A 501 19.40 30.00 4.72
C GLN A 501 18.33 31.00 5.17
N ARG A 502 18.33 32.23 4.64
CA ARG A 502 17.30 33.23 4.97
C ARG A 502 15.92 32.77 4.52
N LEU A 503 15.79 32.27 3.29
CA LEU A 503 14.53 31.71 2.80
C LEU A 503 14.12 30.46 3.60
N TYR A 504 15.06 29.60 3.97
CA TYR A 504 14.80 28.45 4.84
C TYR A 504 14.18 28.84 6.19
N LEU A 505 14.76 29.84 6.87
CA LEU A 505 14.25 30.36 8.13
C LEU A 505 12.90 31.05 7.96
N GLN A 506 12.69 31.74 6.83
CA GLN A 506 11.38 32.30 6.49
C GLN A 506 10.32 31.20 6.37
N VAL A 507 10.59 30.14 5.60
CA VAL A 507 9.65 29.01 5.45
C VAL A 507 9.35 28.36 6.80
N LYS A 508 10.38 28.16 7.64
CA LYS A 508 10.20 27.63 9.01
C LYS A 508 9.29 28.53 9.84
N SER A 509 9.51 29.84 9.82
CA SER A 509 8.71 30.82 10.55
C SER A 509 7.26 30.91 10.05
N GLU A 510 7.02 30.75 8.75
CA GLU A 510 5.67 30.66 8.18
C GLU A 510 4.94 29.41 8.66
N VAL A 511 5.62 28.25 8.71
CA VAL A 511 5.04 27.01 9.27
C VAL A 511 4.68 27.19 10.75
N GLU A 512 5.56 27.77 11.56
CA GLU A 512 5.29 28.08 12.97
C GLU A 512 4.11 29.05 13.12
N SER A 513 4.00 30.04 12.24
CA SER A 513 2.89 31.00 12.22
C SER A 513 1.56 30.34 11.87
N CYS A 514 1.55 29.44 10.88
CA CYS A 514 0.37 28.63 10.54
C CYS A 514 -0.09 27.77 11.73
N ILE A 515 0.84 27.08 12.41
CA ILE A 515 0.54 26.27 13.60
C ILE A 515 -0.04 27.15 14.72
N ASN A 516 0.60 28.29 15.02
CA ASN A 516 0.14 29.20 16.07
C ASN A 516 -1.25 29.76 15.78
N TYR A 517 -1.51 30.15 14.54
CA TYR A 517 -2.84 30.59 14.09
C TYR A 517 -3.89 29.51 14.35
N LEU A 518 -3.61 28.26 13.97
CA LEU A 518 -4.55 27.15 14.18
C LEU A 518 -4.76 26.83 15.66
N LYS A 519 -3.69 26.86 16.47
CA LYS A 519 -3.79 26.67 17.94
C LYS A 519 -4.68 27.73 18.59
N GLU A 520 -4.61 28.98 18.14
CA GLU A 520 -5.48 30.05 18.66
C GLU A 520 -6.93 29.89 18.17
N LYS A 521 -7.12 29.65 16.87
CA LYS A 521 -8.45 29.63 16.25
C LYS A 521 -9.28 28.42 16.63
N ARG A 522 -8.67 27.25 16.81
CA ARG A 522 -9.40 26.03 17.21
C ARG A 522 -10.07 26.16 18.59
N GLU A 523 -9.54 26.99 19.48
CA GLU A 523 -10.16 27.26 20.79
C GLU A 523 -11.51 28.00 20.66
N LYS A 524 -11.73 28.66 19.51
CA LYS A 524 -12.97 29.36 19.18
C LYS A 524 -13.93 28.51 18.34
N ASP A 525 -13.58 27.26 17.99
CA ASP A 525 -14.47 26.37 17.22
C ASP A 525 -15.53 25.73 18.14
N PRO A 526 -16.83 26.09 18.00
CA PRO A 526 -17.89 25.45 18.78
C PRO A 526 -18.05 23.95 18.45
N TYR A 527 -17.57 23.51 17.29
CA TYR A 527 -17.65 22.14 16.79
C TYR A 527 -16.36 21.35 16.96
N ARG A 528 -15.38 21.85 17.73
CA ARG A 528 -14.14 21.10 18.02
C ARG A 528 -14.46 19.71 18.59
N SER A 529 -15.31 19.65 19.62
CA SER A 529 -15.74 18.38 20.22
C SER A 529 -16.68 17.58 19.30
N ILE A 530 -16.44 16.27 19.19
CA ILE A 530 -17.31 15.35 18.45
C ILE A 530 -18.77 15.40 18.92
N LEU A 531 -19.05 15.71 20.19
CA LEU A 531 -20.42 15.75 20.71
C LEU A 531 -21.25 16.86 20.06
N HIS A 532 -20.67 18.06 19.90
CA HIS A 532 -21.35 19.17 19.22
C HIS A 532 -21.56 18.89 17.73
N ARG A 533 -20.63 18.16 17.10
CA ARG A 533 -20.75 17.73 15.70
C ARG A 533 -21.90 16.74 15.50
N LEU A 534 -21.99 15.73 16.36
CA LEU A 534 -23.09 14.76 16.32
C LEU A 534 -24.45 15.42 16.55
N LEU A 535 -24.54 16.37 17.49
CA LEU A 535 -25.77 17.15 17.71
C LEU A 535 -26.12 17.99 16.47
N TYR A 536 -25.14 18.62 15.84
CA TYR A 536 -25.37 19.39 14.61
C TYR A 536 -25.91 18.50 13.47
N GLN A 537 -25.28 17.35 13.25
CA GLN A 537 -25.70 16.38 12.23
C GLN A 537 -27.07 15.75 12.53
N ALA A 538 -27.42 15.54 13.80
CA ALA A 538 -28.75 15.05 14.17
C ALA A 538 -29.86 16.04 13.78
N VAL A 539 -29.56 17.33 13.76
CA VAL A 539 -30.52 18.39 13.39
C VAL A 539 -30.51 18.67 11.89
N HIS A 540 -29.35 18.67 11.25
CA HIS A 540 -29.18 19.13 9.86
C HIS A 540 -28.99 18.00 8.84
N GLY A 541 -28.89 16.75 9.29
CA GLY A 541 -28.63 15.57 8.47
C GLY A 541 -27.17 15.11 8.50
N PRO A 542 -26.91 13.80 8.23
CA PRO A 542 -25.58 13.19 8.38
C PRO A 542 -24.55 13.67 7.35
N ASN A 543 -24.99 14.19 6.20
CA ASN A 543 -24.11 14.61 5.09
C ASN A 543 -23.88 16.12 5.05
N THR A 544 -24.37 16.87 6.04
CA THR A 544 -24.24 18.33 6.05
C THR A 544 -22.83 18.74 6.46
N GLU A 545 -22.24 19.69 5.72
CA GLU A 545 -20.94 20.25 6.06
C GLU A 545 -21.01 20.96 7.42
N ILE A 546 -20.22 20.47 8.38
CA ILE A 546 -20.19 21.01 9.73
C ILE A 546 -19.45 22.36 9.69
N PRO A 547 -20.01 23.42 10.31
CA PRO A 547 -19.33 24.71 10.43
C PRO A 547 -18.03 24.60 11.25
N THR A 548 -17.22 25.65 11.19
CA THR A 548 -16.02 25.81 12.01
C THR A 548 -15.88 27.29 12.37
N PHE A 549 -14.77 27.69 12.97
CA PHE A 549 -14.49 29.10 13.22
C PHE A 549 -14.40 29.92 11.92
N GLU A 550 -14.65 31.23 12.02
CA GLU A 550 -14.39 32.16 10.91
C GLU A 550 -12.88 32.41 10.76
N PRO A 551 -12.28 32.15 9.58
CA PRO A 551 -10.85 32.31 9.33
C PRO A 551 -10.30 33.71 9.61
#